data_AF-A0A3S1S7E9-F1
#
_entry.id   AF-A0A3S1S7E9-F1
#
_cell.length_a   1.000
_cell.length_b   1.000
_cell.length_c   1.000
_cell.angle_alpha   90.00
_cell.angle_beta   90.00
_cell.angle_gamma   90.00
#
_symmetry.space_group_name_H-M   'P 1'
#
loop_
_entity.id
_entity.type
_entity.pdbx_description
1 polymer ?
#
loop_
_entity_poly.entity_id
_entity_poly.type
_entity_poly.pdbx_seq_one_letter_code
_entity_poly.pdbx_strand_id
1 'polypeptide(L)'
;ALLIARQSFEARKLLASEISSLRLRVAERQTIVRAVEALSKGAEDGRAYAQLRSLAMSWQISVEEAARRIVAMTEEEGGDDQSHRA
;
A
#
# COMPACT_ATOMS: atom_id res chain seq x y z
N ALA A 1 41.78 8.04 -1.98
CA ALA A 1 40.66 7.10 -2.24
C ALA A 1 39.66 6.99 -1.09
N LEU A 2 40.08 6.90 0.19
CA LEU A 2 39.18 6.73 1.35
C LEU A 2 38.16 7.87 1.56
N LEU A 3 38.51 9.13 1.23
CA LEU A 3 37.60 10.28 1.35
C LEU A 3 36.43 10.21 0.36
N ILE A 4 36.68 9.76 -0.87
CA ILE A 4 35.64 9.56 -1.89
C ILE A 4 34.70 8.44 -1.42
N ALA A 5 35.25 7.32 -0.93
CA ALA A 5 34.46 6.22 -0.40
C ALA A 5 33.54 6.64 0.77
N ARG A 6 34.04 7.49 1.68
CA ARG A 6 33.24 8.03 2.80
C ARG A 6 32.14 8.96 2.32
N GLN A 7 32.43 9.86 1.38
CA GLN A 7 31.45 10.78 0.84
C GLN A 7 30.33 10.05 0.08
N SER A 8 30.67 9.02 -0.70
CA SER A 8 29.69 8.14 -1.35
C SER A 8 28.87 7.31 -0.36
N PHE A 9 29.42 6.99 0.81
CA PHE A 9 28.68 6.28 1.86
C PHE A 9 27.67 7.20 2.55
N GLU A 10 28.06 8.42 2.92
CA GLU A 10 27.14 9.41 3.53
C GLU A 10 26.01 9.80 2.58
N ALA A 11 26.30 9.98 1.29
CA ALA A 11 25.27 10.26 0.28
C ALA A 11 24.24 9.12 0.18
N ARG A 12 24.69 7.85 0.17
CA ARG A 12 23.79 6.69 0.16
C ARG A 12 22.97 6.58 1.45
N LYS A 13 23.56 6.92 2.60
CA LYS A 13 22.87 6.93 3.89
C LYS A 13 21.76 7.99 3.95
N LEU A 14 22.02 9.19 3.43
CA LEU A 14 21.02 10.26 3.32
C LEU A 14 19.86 9.84 2.41
N LEU A 15 20.17 9.30 1.23
CA LEU A 15 19.16 8.79 0.29
C LEU A 15 18.31 7.66 0.91
N ALA A 16 18.93 6.74 1.66
CA ALA A 16 18.21 5.67 2.34
C ALA A 16 17.27 6.21 3.44
N SER A 17 17.69 7.24 4.16
CA SER A 17 16.86 7.93 5.15
C SER A 17 15.67 8.64 4.49
N GLU A 18 15.91 9.29 3.34
CA GLU A 18 14.86 9.97 2.58
C GLU A 18 13.86 8.97 1.99
N ILE A 19 14.33 7.85 1.43
CA ILE A 19 13.47 6.74 0.99
C ILE A 19 12.64 6.20 2.17
N SER A 20 13.21 6.09 3.36
CA SER A 20 12.48 5.60 4.54
C SER A 20 11.41 6.59 5.00
N SER A 21 11.71 7.89 4.99
CA SER A 21 10.75 8.96 5.29
C SER A 21 9.64 9.04 4.23
N LEU A 22 9.99 8.92 2.95
CA LEU A 22 9.03 8.86 1.86
C LEU A 22 8.15 7.62 1.98
N ARG A 23 8.72 6.44 2.27
CA ARG A 23 7.95 5.22 2.54
C ARG A 23 7.03 5.37 3.73
N LEU A 24 7.46 6.04 4.80
CA LEU A 24 6.62 6.32 5.96
C LEU A 24 5.45 7.25 5.61
N ARG A 25 5.72 8.36 4.91
CA ARG A 25 4.68 9.32 4.46
C ARG A 25 3.72 8.71 3.45
N VAL A 26 4.22 7.82 2.60
CA VAL A 26 3.39 7.08 1.65
C VAL A 26 2.59 6.02 2.42
N ALA A 27 3.19 5.30 3.37
CA ALA A 27 2.50 4.34 4.26
C ALA A 27 1.36 5.00 5.05
N GLU A 28 1.54 6.25 5.53
CA GLU A 28 0.52 7.04 6.22
C GLU A 28 -0.76 7.28 5.39
N ARG A 29 -0.70 7.21 4.05
CA ARG A 29 -1.86 7.36 3.15
C ARG A 29 -2.11 6.16 2.23
N GLN A 30 -1.26 5.13 2.28
CA GLN A 30 -1.21 4.05 1.29
C GLN A 30 -2.40 3.11 1.38
N THR A 31 -2.99 2.95 2.56
CA THR A 31 -4.05 1.97 2.76
C THR A 31 -5.24 2.24 1.85
N ILE A 32 -5.64 3.51 1.70
CA ILE A 32 -6.75 3.88 0.81
C ILE A 32 -6.37 3.64 -0.65
N VAL A 33 -5.17 4.04 -1.08
CA VAL A 33 -4.72 3.85 -2.46
C VAL A 33 -4.63 2.36 -2.81
N ARG A 34 -4.05 1.54 -1.93
CA ARG A 34 -3.99 0.07 -2.10
C ARG A 34 -5.38 -0.56 -2.12
N ALA A 35 -6.30 -0.10 -1.28
CA ALA A 35 -7.68 -0.57 -1.30
C ALA A 35 -8.40 -0.19 -2.61
N VAL A 36 -8.18 1.04 -3.11
CA VAL A 36 -8.72 1.49 -4.39
C VAL A 36 -8.12 0.70 -5.55
N GLU A 37 -6.81 0.46 -5.57
CA GLU A 37 -6.15 -0.39 -6.57
C GLU A 37 -6.67 -1.84 -6.53
N ALA A 38 -6.86 -2.40 -5.33
CA ALA A 38 -7.44 -3.73 -5.15
C ALA A 38 -8.88 -3.81 -5.71
N LEU A 39 -9.69 -2.78 -5.47
CA LEU A 39 -11.05 -2.69 -6.01
C LEU A 39 -11.06 -2.44 -7.54
N SER A 40 -10.14 -1.63 -8.06
CA SER A 40 -10.02 -1.38 -9.51
C SER A 40 -9.65 -2.62 -10.31
N LYS A 41 -8.93 -3.60 -9.74
CA LYS A 41 -8.67 -4.88 -10.42
C LYS A 41 -9.96 -5.65 -10.78
N GLY A 42 -11.08 -5.36 -10.12
CA GLY A 42 -12.40 -5.96 -10.38
C GLY A 42 -13.47 -4.99 -10.89
N ALA A 43 -13.16 -3.71 -11.12
CA ALA A 43 -14.14 -2.67 -11.46
C ALA A 43 -13.61 -1.69 -12.51
N GLU A 44 -14.50 -1.05 -13.29
CA GLU A 44 -14.11 -0.02 -14.26
C GLU A 44 -13.32 1.12 -13.59
N ASP A 45 -12.15 1.43 -14.16
CA ASP A 45 -11.23 2.47 -13.74
C ASP A 45 -11.96 3.81 -13.58
N GLY A 46 -12.20 4.21 -12.32
CA GLY A 46 -12.86 5.47 -11.98
C GLY A 46 -13.95 5.36 -10.91
N ARG A 47 -14.52 4.16 -10.68
CA ARG A 47 -15.57 3.98 -9.65
C ARG A 47 -15.08 3.37 -8.33
N ALA A 48 -13.84 2.89 -8.28
CA ALA A 48 -13.28 2.17 -7.13
C ALA A 48 -13.31 2.97 -5.81
N TYR A 49 -13.07 4.30 -5.84
CA TYR A 49 -13.18 5.11 -4.62
C TYR A 49 -14.64 5.28 -4.15
N ALA A 50 -15.59 5.41 -5.08
CA ALA A 50 -17.01 5.46 -4.73
C ALA A 50 -17.48 4.13 -4.13
N GLN A 51 -16.98 3.01 -4.66
CA GLN A 51 -17.21 1.67 -4.11
C GLN A 51 -16.63 1.53 -2.70
N LEU A 52 -15.39 1.96 -2.48
CA LEU A 52 -14.77 1.98 -1.15
C LEU A 52 -15.63 2.78 -0.14
N ARG A 53 -16.11 3.95 -0.56
CA ARG A 53 -16.99 4.78 0.28
C ARG A 53 -18.32 4.10 0.57
N SER A 54 -18.91 3.42 -0.42
CA SER A 54 -20.15 2.68 -0.22
C SER A 54 -19.98 1.51 0.75
N LEU A 55 -18.84 0.82 0.72
CA LEU A 55 -18.51 -0.26 1.67
C LEU A 55 -18.28 0.27 3.08
N ALA A 56 -17.58 1.39 3.22
CA ALA A 56 -17.42 2.05 4.51
C ALA A 56 -18.78 2.42 5.13
N MET A 57 -19.71 2.94 4.32
CA MET A 57 -21.07 3.25 4.74
C MET A 57 -21.89 2.00 5.12
N SER A 58 -21.82 0.93 4.34
CA SER A 58 -22.58 -0.30 4.63
C SER A 58 -22.09 -1.00 5.88
N TRP A 59 -20.79 -0.93 6.16
CA TRP A 59 -20.18 -1.44 7.39
C TRP A 59 -20.29 -0.48 8.58
N GLN A 60 -20.73 0.76 8.35
CA GLN A 60 -20.78 1.84 9.35
C GLN A 60 -19.41 2.13 10.01
N ILE A 61 -18.34 2.12 9.21
CA ILE A 61 -16.97 2.39 9.67
C ILE A 61 -16.34 3.52 8.85
N SER A 62 -15.18 4.01 9.29
CA SER A 62 -14.44 5.02 8.55
C SER A 62 -13.89 4.45 7.23
N VAL A 63 -13.65 5.33 6.25
CA VAL A 63 -13.11 4.93 4.93
C VAL A 63 -11.72 4.29 5.09
N GLU A 64 -10.93 4.77 6.05
CA GLU A 64 -9.62 4.22 6.40
C GLU A 64 -9.73 2.81 6.98
N GLU A 65 -10.70 2.55 7.85
CA GLU A 65 -10.94 1.22 8.41
C GLU A 65 -11.45 0.25 7.33
N ALA A 66 -12.35 0.71 6.46
CA ALA A 66 -12.79 -0.05 5.31
C ALA A 66 -11.62 -0.39 4.37
N ALA A 67 -10.71 0.56 4.13
CA ALA A 67 -9.52 0.34 3.33
C ALA A 67 -8.57 -0.69 3.96
N ARG A 68 -8.35 -0.62 5.29
CA ARG A 68 -7.55 -1.64 6.02
C ARG A 68 -8.14 -3.03 5.85
N ARG A 69 -9.45 -3.15 6.01
CA ARG A 69 -10.17 -4.42 5.90
C ARG A 69 -10.08 -5.03 4.50
N ILE A 70 -10.26 -4.22 3.45
CA ILE A 70 -10.14 -4.69 2.05
C ILE A 70 -8.73 -5.15 1.75
N VAL A 71 -7.71 -4.38 2.14
CA VAL A 71 -6.30 -4.76 1.93
C VAL A 71 -6.00 -6.09 2.62
N ALA A 72 -6.45 -6.28 3.87
CA ALA A 72 -6.27 -7.53 4.60
C ALA A 72 -6.94 -8.73 3.88
N MET A 73 -8.20 -8.57 3.41
CA MET A 73 -8.91 -9.62 2.68
C MET A 73 -8.20 -10.00 1.37
N THR A 74 -7.65 -9.03 0.64
CA THR A 74 -6.87 -9.33 -0.58
C THR A 74 -5.49 -9.93 -0.33
N GLU A 75 -4.88 -9.67 0.83
CA GLU A 75 -3.64 -10.33 1.23
C GLU A 75 -3.88 -11.79 1.63
N GLU A 76 -5.04 -12.11 2.21
CA GLU A 76 -5.46 -13.47 2.53
C GLU A 76 -5.84 -14.29 1.26
N GLU A 77 -6.63 -13.72 0.34
CA GLU A 77 -7.03 -14.41 -0.91
C GLU A 77 -5.84 -14.70 -1.85
N GLY A 78 -4.77 -13.90 -1.81
CA GLY A 78 -3.55 -14.13 -2.59
C GLY A 78 -2.65 -15.25 -2.04
N GLY A 79 -2.90 -15.74 -0.82
CA GLY A 79 -2.13 -16.81 -0.17
C GLY A 79 -2.62 -18.22 -0.52
N ASP A 80 -3.91 -18.38 -0.83
CA ASP A 80 -4.52 -19.70 -1.03
C ASP A 80 -4.31 -20.27 -2.45
N ASP A 81 -4.05 -19.43 -3.46
CA ASP A 81 -3.85 -19.88 -4.85
C ASP A 81 -2.49 -20.57 -5.11
N GLN A 82 -1.51 -20.43 -4.19
CA GLN A 82 -0.21 -21.10 -4.31
C GLN A 82 -0.16 -22.52 -3.71
N SER A 83 -1.14 -22.90 -2.89
CA SER A 83 -1.14 -24.20 -2.20
C SER A 83 -1.75 -25.34 -3.01
N HIS A 84 -2.32 -25.07 -4.18
CA HIS A 84 -2.96 -26.09 -5.04
C HIS A 84 -2.09 -26.55 -6.23
N ARG A 85 -0.82 -26.13 -6.30
CA ARG A 85 0.19 -26.62 -7.26
C ARG A 85 1.42 -27.15 -6.52
N ALA A 86 1.29 -28.31 -5.89
CA ALA A 86 2.42 -29.14 -5.45
C ALA A 86 2.12 -30.61 -5.68
#